data_AF-A0A931VYV8-F1
#
_entry.id   AF-A0A931VYV8-F1
#
_cell.length_a   1.000
_cell.length_b   1.000
_cell.length_c   1.000
_cell.angle_alpha   90.00
_cell.angle_beta   90.00
_cell.angle_gamma   90.00
#
_symmetry.space_group_name_H-M   'P 1'
#
loop_
_entity.id
_entity.type
_entity.pdbx_description
1 polymer ?
#
loop_
_entity_poly.entity_id
_entity_poly.type
_entity_poly.pdbx_seq_one_letter_code
_entity_poly.pdbx_strand_id
1 'polypeptide(L)'
;MIISYQGGQSLKISQGDLALVINPKAKTAADITIFTGKKSETSDKSGFVIDNPGEYEIKDVFIKGFPDRTFLITFEGIKLCFLGAKASQDELEDIDILFTPIDMYKSAVALEPAVMIPVAYDKNTLAQFLKEAGETKAESIDKLVVKKKDLEGKEGEVIVLKEE
;
A
#
# COMPACT_ATOMS: atom_id res chain seq x y z
N MET A 1 8.52 4.19 10.04
CA MET A 1 7.18 3.72 9.68
C MET A 1 7.15 2.20 9.79
N ILE A 2 6.05 1.62 10.24
CA ILE A 2 5.83 0.16 10.30
C ILE A 2 4.65 -0.17 9.40
N ILE A 3 4.83 -1.12 8.49
CA ILE A 3 3.82 -1.61 7.56
C ILE A 3 3.60 -3.11 7.85
N SER A 4 2.36 -3.51 8.10
CA SER A 4 1.97 -4.92 8.24
C SER A 4 0.80 -5.28 7.33
N TYR A 5 0.79 -6.52 6.84
CA TYR A 5 -0.19 -7.05 5.92
C TYR A 5 -1.23 -7.87 6.66
N GLN A 6 -2.50 -7.52 6.49
CA GLN A 6 -3.65 -8.14 7.17
C GLN A 6 -4.49 -9.01 6.20
N GLY A 7 -3.89 -9.39 5.07
CA GLY A 7 -4.52 -10.23 4.06
C GLY A 7 -5.35 -9.47 3.03
N GLY A 8 -5.54 -10.06 1.84
CA GLY A 8 -6.28 -9.44 0.75
C GLY A 8 -5.64 -8.11 0.34
N GLN A 9 -6.37 -6.99 0.40
CA GLN A 9 -5.78 -5.65 0.20
C GLN A 9 -5.70 -4.85 1.51
N SER A 10 -5.78 -5.54 2.67
CA SER A 10 -5.79 -4.92 3.99
C SER A 10 -4.37 -4.71 4.50
N LEU A 11 -4.04 -3.47 4.84
CA LEU A 11 -2.71 -3.09 5.33
C LEU A 11 -2.88 -2.15 6.51
N LYS A 12 -2.00 -2.28 7.51
CA LYS A 12 -1.85 -1.32 8.59
C LYS A 12 -0.51 -0.63 8.47
N ILE A 13 -0.54 0.70 8.48
CA ILE A 13 0.65 1.55 8.44
C ILE A 13 0.65 2.40 9.70
N SER A 14 1.76 2.44 10.42
CA SER A 14 1.85 3.19 11.67
C SER A 14 3.19 3.89 11.88
N GLN A 15 3.16 5.00 12.60
CA GLN A 15 4.33 5.74 13.06
C GLN A 15 3.98 6.41 14.38
N GLY A 16 4.73 6.09 15.44
CA GLY A 16 4.39 6.54 16.80
C GLY A 16 2.97 6.09 17.17
N ASP A 17 2.12 7.04 17.54
CA ASP A 17 0.73 6.79 17.91
C ASP A 17 -0.25 6.87 16.73
N LEU A 18 0.22 7.33 15.55
CA LEU A 18 -0.61 7.49 14.36
C LEU A 18 -0.70 6.19 13.57
N ALA A 19 -1.92 5.76 13.26
CA ALA A 19 -2.21 4.56 12.47
C ALA A 19 -3.17 4.84 11.31
N LEU A 20 -2.79 4.36 10.13
CA LEU A 20 -3.61 4.31 8.93
C LEU A 20 -3.96 2.85 8.65
N VAL A 21 -5.20 2.59 8.23
CA VAL A 21 -5.59 1.26 7.75
C VAL A 21 -6.25 1.37 6.39
N ILE A 22 -5.78 0.53 5.47
CA ILE A 22 -6.29 0.42 4.10
C ILE A 22 -7.18 -0.82 4.02
N ASN A 23 -8.37 -0.69 3.42
CA ASN A 23 -9.34 -1.78 3.19
C ASN A 23 -9.51 -2.76 4.37
N PRO A 24 -9.87 -2.27 5.58
CA PRO A 24 -10.00 -3.13 6.76
C PRO A 24 -10.98 -4.29 6.51
N LYS A 25 -10.55 -5.51 6.85
CA LYS A 25 -11.40 -6.72 6.78
C LYS A 25 -12.20 -6.99 8.06
N ALA A 26 -11.83 -6.34 9.16
CA ALA A 26 -12.48 -6.47 10.45
C ALA A 26 -12.46 -5.12 11.17
N LYS A 27 -13.27 -5.00 12.23
CA LYS A 27 -13.26 -3.81 13.10
C LYS A 27 -11.85 -3.55 13.62
N THR A 28 -11.29 -2.42 13.25
CA THR A 28 -9.94 -2.00 13.63
C THR A 28 -9.92 -0.52 13.97
N ALA A 29 -9.20 -0.18 15.04
CA ALA A 29 -8.99 1.21 15.45
C ALA A 29 -7.83 1.79 14.64
N ALA A 30 -8.05 2.96 14.06
CA ALA A 30 -7.08 3.69 13.27
C ALA A 30 -7.48 5.17 13.26
N ASP A 31 -6.51 6.06 13.07
CA ASP A 31 -6.78 7.49 12.93
C ASP A 31 -7.33 7.84 11.55
N ILE A 32 -6.87 7.12 10.53
CA ILE A 32 -7.32 7.28 9.14
C ILE A 32 -7.63 5.89 8.58
N THR A 33 -8.82 5.72 8.02
CA THR A 33 -9.22 4.50 7.32
C THR A 33 -9.52 4.81 5.87
N ILE A 34 -8.93 4.06 4.93
CA ILE A 34 -9.02 4.35 3.50
C ILE A 34 -9.56 3.13 2.76
N PHE A 35 -10.53 3.35 1.88
CA PHE A 35 -11.13 2.33 1.03
C PHE A 35 -10.77 2.56 -0.44
N THR A 36 -9.89 1.72 -0.99
CA THR A 36 -9.55 1.74 -2.43
C THR A 36 -10.57 1.00 -3.28
N GLY A 37 -11.51 0.28 -2.66
CA GLY A 37 -12.59 -0.43 -3.32
C GLY A 37 -13.92 -0.24 -2.60
N LYS A 38 -14.77 -1.27 -2.64
CA LYS A 38 -16.04 -1.26 -1.93
C LYS A 38 -15.79 -1.13 -0.42
N LYS A 39 -16.49 -0.19 0.23
CA LYS A 39 -16.44 0.00 1.68
C LYS A 39 -16.87 -1.28 2.41
N SER A 40 -16.06 -1.71 3.39
CA SER A 40 -16.33 -2.81 4.32
C SER A 40 -16.51 -2.28 5.75
N GLU A 41 -16.52 -3.17 6.75
CA GLU A 41 -16.73 -2.79 8.15
C GLU A 41 -15.59 -1.92 8.70
N THR A 42 -15.98 -0.93 9.52
CA THR A 42 -15.07 -0.08 10.31
C THR A 42 -15.38 -0.25 11.80
N SER A 43 -14.46 0.15 12.67
CA SER A 43 -14.76 0.19 14.11
C SER A 43 -15.36 1.54 14.50
N ASP A 44 -16.07 1.62 15.63
CA ASP A 44 -16.56 2.90 16.17
C ASP A 44 -15.43 3.84 16.62
N LYS A 45 -14.18 3.36 16.63
CA LYS A 45 -12.96 4.13 16.95
C LYS A 45 -12.14 4.46 15.71
N SER A 46 -12.60 4.11 14.52
CA SER A 46 -11.98 4.53 13.26
C SER A 46 -12.19 6.04 13.14
N GLY A 47 -11.10 6.81 13.16
CA GLY A 47 -11.11 8.27 13.09
C GLY A 47 -11.69 8.78 11.78
N PHE A 48 -10.86 9.39 10.93
CA PHE A 48 -11.33 9.88 9.64
C PHE A 48 -11.45 8.74 8.62
N VAL A 49 -12.56 8.69 7.88
CA VAL A 49 -12.80 7.66 6.86
C VAL A 49 -12.78 8.29 5.47
N ILE A 50 -11.91 7.78 4.60
CA ILE A 50 -11.80 8.16 3.19
C ILE A 50 -12.33 7.01 2.35
N ASP A 51 -13.46 7.22 1.69
CA ASP A 51 -14.12 6.22 0.84
C ASP A 51 -14.42 6.74 -0.58
N ASN A 52 -13.89 7.92 -0.91
CA ASN A 52 -14.04 8.60 -2.18
C ASN A 52 -12.72 9.27 -2.62
N PRO A 53 -12.54 9.51 -3.93
CA PRO A 53 -11.45 10.33 -4.45
C PRO A 53 -11.49 11.78 -3.93
N GLY A 54 -10.36 12.45 -3.95
CA GLY A 54 -10.21 13.81 -3.45
C GLY A 54 -8.84 14.04 -2.80
N GLU A 55 -8.60 15.28 -2.39
CA GLU A 55 -7.40 15.65 -1.64
C GLU A 55 -7.76 15.84 -0.16
N TYR A 56 -6.94 15.25 0.71
CA TYR A 56 -7.14 15.26 2.14
C TYR A 56 -5.82 15.53 2.86
N GLU A 57 -5.90 16.24 3.98
CA GLU A 57 -4.78 16.42 4.91
C GLU A 57 -5.29 16.16 6.33
N ILE A 58 -4.81 15.08 6.95
CA ILE A 58 -5.20 14.68 8.30
C ILE A 58 -3.95 14.34 9.09
N LYS A 59 -3.71 15.03 10.21
CA LYS A 59 -2.56 14.77 11.09
C LYS A 59 -1.23 14.72 10.32
N ASP A 60 -1.00 15.72 9.48
CA ASP A 60 0.19 15.84 8.60
C ASP A 60 0.38 14.70 7.59
N VAL A 61 -0.67 13.90 7.35
CA VAL A 61 -0.74 12.92 6.27
C VAL A 61 -1.47 13.54 5.09
N PHE A 62 -0.79 13.66 3.96
CA PHE A 62 -1.38 14.14 2.71
C PHE A 62 -1.85 12.94 1.90
N ILE A 63 -3.11 12.94 1.48
CA ILE A 63 -3.71 11.87 0.67
C ILE A 63 -4.32 12.49 -0.59
N LYS A 64 -3.86 12.04 -1.77
CA LYS A 64 -4.49 12.31 -3.06
C LYS A 64 -5.15 11.03 -3.56
N GLY A 65 -6.48 11.03 -3.63
CA GLY A 65 -7.30 9.96 -4.19
C GLY A 65 -7.73 10.30 -5.61
N PHE A 66 -7.52 9.37 -6.54
CA PHE A 66 -7.81 9.52 -7.97
C PHE A 66 -9.16 8.89 -8.34
N PRO A 67 -9.76 9.25 -9.50
CA PRO A 67 -11.08 8.74 -9.89
C PRO A 67 -11.20 7.21 -9.95
N ASP A 68 -10.10 6.53 -10.25
CA ASP A 68 -9.98 5.07 -10.30
C ASP A 68 -9.83 4.40 -8.93
N ARG A 69 -9.85 5.20 -7.85
CA ARG A 69 -9.60 4.82 -6.45
C ARG A 69 -8.17 4.37 -6.18
N THR A 70 -7.21 4.80 -7.00
CA THR A 70 -5.81 4.86 -6.62
C THR A 70 -5.65 5.93 -5.54
N PHE A 71 -4.81 5.67 -4.54
CA PHE A 71 -4.49 6.64 -3.48
C PHE A 71 -2.99 6.79 -3.34
N LEU A 72 -2.50 8.02 -3.46
CA LEU A 72 -1.13 8.40 -3.15
C LEU A 72 -1.11 9.10 -1.79
N ILE A 73 -0.40 8.51 -0.83
CA ILE A 73 -0.31 8.97 0.55
C ILE A 73 1.12 9.41 0.80
N THR A 74 1.31 10.67 1.16
CA THR A 74 2.60 11.15 1.69
C THR A 74 2.53 11.10 3.21
N PHE A 75 3.32 10.22 3.80
CA PHE A 75 3.41 10.04 5.24
C PHE A 75 4.88 9.99 5.66
N GLU A 76 5.30 10.89 6.56
CA GLU A 76 6.72 11.00 6.97
C GLU A 76 7.68 11.21 5.79
N GLY A 77 7.25 11.94 4.76
CA GLY A 77 8.03 12.16 3.54
C GLY A 77 8.19 10.93 2.64
N ILE A 78 7.49 9.83 2.92
CA ILE A 78 7.43 8.63 2.09
C ILE A 78 6.11 8.63 1.31
N LYS A 79 6.18 8.51 -0.01
CA LYS A 79 5.04 8.40 -0.93
C LYS A 79 4.62 6.93 -1.09
N LEU A 80 3.51 6.58 -0.44
CA LEU A 80 2.87 5.27 -0.49
C LEU A 80 1.76 5.27 -1.53
N CYS A 81 1.80 4.38 -2.51
CA CYS A 81 0.77 4.29 -3.54
C CYS A 81 -0.02 2.98 -3.41
N PHE A 82 -1.35 3.09 -3.36
CA PHE A 82 -2.28 1.96 -3.35
C PHE A 82 -3.06 1.99 -4.65
N LEU A 83 -2.81 1.02 -5.54
CA LEU A 83 -3.48 1.00 -6.83
C LEU A 83 -4.96 0.66 -6.71
N GLY A 84 -5.79 1.42 -7.43
CA GLY A 84 -7.16 1.07 -7.73
C GLY A 84 -7.27 0.03 -8.85
N ALA A 85 -8.50 -0.36 -9.21
CA ALA A 85 -8.77 -1.41 -10.21
C ALA A 85 -8.38 -1.04 -11.65
N LYS A 86 -8.19 0.25 -11.91
CA LYS A 86 -7.56 0.81 -13.10
C LYS A 86 -6.50 1.77 -12.55
N ALA A 87 -5.33 1.86 -13.16
CA ALA A 87 -4.32 2.82 -12.77
C ALA A 87 -4.18 3.85 -13.91
N SER A 88 -4.58 5.09 -13.66
CA SER A 88 -4.21 6.23 -14.50
C SER A 88 -2.77 6.63 -14.13
N GLN A 89 -1.81 6.24 -14.95
CA GLN A 89 -0.38 6.34 -14.65
C GLN A 89 0.17 7.78 -14.73
N ASP A 90 -0.48 8.67 -15.48
CA ASP A 90 0.08 9.97 -15.85
C ASP A 90 0.22 10.98 -14.70
N GLU A 91 -0.43 10.75 -13.56
CA GLU A 91 -0.38 11.66 -12.39
C GLU A 91 0.38 11.06 -11.18
N LEU A 92 0.94 9.86 -11.33
CA LEU A 92 1.60 9.14 -10.26
C LEU A 92 3.12 9.25 -10.43
N GLU A 93 3.74 10.11 -9.62
CA GLU A 93 5.18 10.39 -9.69
C GLU A 93 5.88 10.24 -8.33
N ASP A 94 7.15 9.83 -8.37
CA ASP A 94 8.04 9.54 -7.24
C ASP A 94 7.47 8.55 -6.21
N ILE A 95 6.92 7.43 -6.66
CA ILE A 95 6.38 6.42 -5.74
C ILE A 95 7.54 5.75 -5.00
N ASP A 96 7.57 5.90 -3.67
CA ASP A 96 8.56 5.24 -2.84
C ASP A 96 8.20 3.77 -2.59
N ILE A 97 6.94 3.53 -2.22
CA ILE A 97 6.43 2.18 -1.95
C ILE A 97 5.10 2.01 -2.66
N LEU A 98 5.05 1.05 -3.58
CA LEU A 98 3.86 0.67 -4.32
C LEU A 98 3.26 -0.61 -3.73
N PHE A 99 2.00 -0.54 -3.33
CA PHE A 99 1.19 -1.70 -2.97
C PHE A 99 0.43 -2.18 -4.21
N THR A 100 0.87 -3.30 -4.77
CA THR A 100 0.41 -3.77 -6.06
C THR A 100 -0.47 -5.02 -5.93
N PRO A 101 -1.72 -4.99 -6.42
CA PRO A 101 -2.49 -6.22 -6.62
C PRO A 101 -1.69 -7.23 -7.46
N ILE A 102 -1.76 -8.51 -7.10
CA ILE A 102 -0.87 -9.55 -7.65
C ILE A 102 -0.95 -9.69 -9.19
N ASP A 103 -2.06 -9.30 -9.80
CA ASP A 103 -2.34 -9.34 -11.23
C ASP A 103 -1.91 -8.07 -12.00
N MET A 104 -1.31 -7.09 -11.33
CA MET A 104 -0.94 -5.79 -11.89
C MET A 104 0.58 -5.56 -12.03
N TYR A 105 1.39 -6.61 -12.09
CA TYR A 105 2.86 -6.50 -12.16
C TYR A 105 3.36 -5.54 -13.27
N LYS A 106 2.84 -5.65 -14.50
CA LYS A 106 3.24 -4.78 -15.61
C LYS A 106 2.97 -3.29 -15.34
N SER A 107 1.81 -2.99 -14.74
CA SER A 107 1.46 -1.62 -14.36
C SER A 107 2.37 -1.13 -13.23
N ALA A 108 2.76 -2.01 -12.30
CA ALA A 108 3.66 -1.69 -11.22
C ALA A 108 5.07 -1.34 -11.70
N VAL A 109 5.62 -2.12 -12.64
CA VAL A 109 6.94 -1.82 -13.25
C VAL A 109 6.95 -0.48 -13.97
N ALA A 110 5.87 -0.15 -14.70
CA ALA A 110 5.76 1.11 -15.43
C ALA A 110 5.68 2.36 -14.53
N LEU A 111 5.39 2.19 -13.24
CA LEU A 111 5.37 3.28 -12.25
C LEU A 111 6.72 3.49 -11.57
N GLU A 112 7.74 2.68 -11.91
CA GLU A 112 9.12 2.78 -11.44
C GLU A 112 9.27 3.04 -9.92
N PRO A 113 8.56 2.30 -9.05
CA PRO A 113 8.66 2.55 -7.61
C PRO A 113 10.00 2.07 -7.07
N ALA A 114 10.46 2.68 -5.97
CA ALA A 114 11.66 2.19 -5.28
C ALA A 114 11.45 0.77 -4.71
N VAL A 115 10.27 0.52 -4.13
CA VAL A 115 9.86 -0.78 -3.58
C VAL A 115 8.45 -1.15 -4.03
N MET A 116 8.25 -2.44 -4.35
CA MET A 116 6.95 -3.05 -4.61
C MET A 116 6.58 -4.04 -3.52
N ILE A 117 5.36 -3.93 -2.98
CA ILE A 117 4.79 -4.86 -2.01
C ILE A 117 3.55 -5.50 -2.65
N PRO A 118 3.59 -6.78 -3.06
CA PRO A 118 2.44 -7.46 -3.61
C PRO A 118 1.35 -7.67 -2.54
N VAL A 119 0.10 -7.47 -2.92
CA VAL A 119 -1.09 -7.72 -2.09
C VAL A 119 -2.10 -8.60 -2.84
N ALA A 120 -3.08 -9.11 -2.10
CA ALA A 120 -4.16 -9.96 -2.61
C ALA A 120 -3.66 -11.23 -3.33
N TYR A 121 -2.59 -11.81 -2.81
CA TYR A 121 -1.95 -12.99 -3.37
C TYR A 121 -2.32 -14.27 -2.61
N ASP A 122 -2.14 -15.40 -3.28
CA ASP A 122 -1.98 -16.72 -2.69
C ASP A 122 -0.57 -17.26 -3.01
N LYS A 123 -0.25 -18.46 -2.53
CA LYS A 123 1.07 -19.06 -2.74
C LYS A 123 1.44 -19.23 -4.22
N ASN A 124 0.47 -19.52 -5.09
CA ASN A 124 0.72 -19.78 -6.52
C ASN A 124 0.90 -18.48 -7.30
N THR A 125 0.00 -17.52 -7.08
CA THR A 125 0.05 -16.20 -7.73
C THR A 125 1.27 -15.40 -7.28
N LEU A 126 1.66 -15.49 -6.00
CA LEU A 126 2.92 -14.92 -5.52
C LEU A 126 4.15 -15.52 -6.20
N ALA A 127 4.20 -16.84 -6.34
CA ALA A 127 5.32 -17.51 -7.02
C ALA A 127 5.45 -17.08 -8.48
N GLN A 128 4.32 -16.85 -9.16
CA GLN A 128 4.31 -16.31 -10.52
C GLN A 128 4.81 -14.86 -10.56
N PHE A 129 4.32 -13.99 -9.68
CA PHE A 129 4.75 -12.60 -9.60
C PHE A 129 6.26 -12.47 -9.37
N LEU A 130 6.81 -13.24 -8.42
CA LEU A 130 8.25 -13.24 -8.15
C LEU A 130 9.05 -13.68 -9.37
N LYS A 131 8.59 -14.70 -10.09
CA LYS A 131 9.23 -15.13 -11.34
C LYS A 131 9.22 -14.04 -12.40
N GLU A 132 8.13 -13.28 -12.53
CA GLU A 132 8.04 -12.12 -13.43
C GLU A 132 8.96 -10.97 -13.00
N ALA A 133 9.18 -10.81 -11.69
CA ALA A 133 10.16 -9.90 -11.09
C ALA A 133 11.62 -10.38 -11.20
N GLY A 134 11.88 -11.57 -11.76
CA GLY A 134 13.22 -12.16 -11.81
C GLY A 134 13.70 -12.71 -10.46
N GLU A 135 12.83 -12.77 -9.46
CA GLU A 135 13.12 -13.34 -8.15
C GLU A 135 12.68 -14.80 -8.05
N THR A 136 13.55 -15.65 -7.49
CA THR A 136 13.26 -17.09 -7.37
C THR A 136 12.86 -17.50 -5.95
N LYS A 137 13.19 -16.67 -4.95
CA LYS A 137 12.82 -16.84 -3.54
C LYS A 137 12.82 -15.47 -2.85
N ALA A 138 11.64 -14.89 -2.61
CA ALA A 138 11.52 -13.79 -1.67
C ALA A 138 11.23 -14.37 -0.28
N GLU A 139 12.10 -14.09 0.69
CA GLU A 139 11.78 -14.36 2.09
C GLU A 139 10.67 -13.43 2.52
N SER A 140 9.60 -14.00 3.09
CA SER A 140 8.50 -13.20 3.61
C SER A 140 8.78 -12.76 5.05
N ILE A 141 8.62 -11.46 5.30
CA ILE A 141 8.82 -10.83 6.61
C ILE A 141 7.46 -10.50 7.24
N ASP A 142 7.36 -10.49 8.57
CA ASP A 142 6.07 -10.27 9.24
C ASP A 142 5.62 -8.81 9.13
N LYS A 143 6.59 -7.87 9.16
CA LYS A 143 6.35 -6.43 9.03
C LYS A 143 7.57 -5.74 8.42
N LEU A 144 7.33 -4.69 7.65
CA LEU A 144 8.38 -3.82 7.13
C LEU A 144 8.54 -2.62 8.07
N VAL A 145 9.74 -2.43 8.60
CA VAL A 145 10.13 -1.21 9.33
C VAL A 145 11.02 -0.39 8.41
N VAL A 146 10.55 0.79 8.01
CA VAL A 146 11.18 1.58 6.95
C VAL A 146 11.27 3.07 7.31
N LYS A 147 12.36 3.70 6.87
CA LYS A 147 12.57 5.16 6.83
C LYS A 147 12.91 5.57 5.40
N LYS A 148 12.75 6.85 5.08
CA LYS A 148 13.00 7.39 3.74
C LYS A 148 14.37 7.01 3.17
N LYS A 149 15.43 7.13 3.96
CA LYS A 149 16.81 6.76 3.58
C LYS A 149 17.00 5.28 3.22
N ASP A 150 16.13 4.39 3.70
CA ASP A 150 16.23 2.96 3.43
C ASP A 150 15.68 2.61 2.03
N LEU A 151 15.08 3.59 1.34
CA LEU A 151 14.51 3.47 0.00
C LEU A 151 15.41 4.11 -1.08
N GLU A 152 16.40 4.91 -0.67
CA GLU A 152 17.30 5.62 -1.57
C GLU A 152 18.14 4.63 -2.39
N GLY A 153 18.11 4.77 -3.72
CA GLY A 153 18.87 3.91 -4.65
C GLY A 153 18.25 2.55 -4.91
N LYS A 154 17.05 2.26 -4.38
CA LYS A 154 16.28 1.07 -4.76
C LYS A 154 15.52 1.31 -6.06
N GLU A 155 15.46 0.28 -6.89
CA GLU A 155 14.78 0.29 -8.18
C GLU A 155 13.93 -0.98 -8.29
N GLY A 156 12.63 -0.87 -7.97
CA GLY A 156 11.69 -1.98 -8.10
C GLY A 156 11.93 -3.19 -7.19
N GLU A 157 12.56 -3.02 -6.03
CA GLU A 157 12.81 -4.12 -5.10
C GLU A 157 11.47 -4.71 -4.59
N VAL A 158 11.32 -6.04 -4.63
CA VAL A 158 10.09 -6.70 -4.17
C VAL A 158 10.21 -7.11 -2.71
N ILE A 159 9.31 -6.61 -1.85
CA ILE A 159 9.23 -7.01 -0.45
C ILE A 159 7.92 -7.75 -0.20
N VAL A 160 8.02 -8.99 0.27
CA VAL A 160 6.84 -9.82 0.60
C VAL A 160 6.55 -9.77 2.10
N LEU A 161 5.35 -9.31 2.45
CA LEU A 161 4.85 -9.32 3.83
C LEU A 161 3.98 -10.56 4.09
N LYS A 162 4.17 -11.24 5.21
CA LYS A 162 3.26 -12.31 5.67
C LYS A 162 1.95 -11.71 6.16
N GLU A 163 0.86 -12.44 5.92
CA GLU A 163 -0.43 -12.12 6.51
C GLU A 163 -0.38 -12.40 8.03
N GLU A 164 -0.69 -11.38 8.82
CA GLU A 164 -0.83 -11.45 10.30
C GLU A 164 -2.18 -12.06 10.74
#